data_AF-A0A8B5XMZ9-F1
#
_entry.id   AF-A0A8B5XMZ9-F1
#
_cell.length_a   1.000
_cell.length_b   1.000
_cell.length_c   1.000
_cell.angle_alpha   90.00
_cell.angle_beta   90.00
_cell.angle_gamma   90.00
#
_symmetry.space_group_name_H-M   'P 1'
#
loop_
_entity.id
_entity.type
_entity.pdbx_description
1 polymer ?
#
loop_
_entity_poly.entity_id
_entity_poly.type
_entity_poly.pdbx_seq_one_letter_code
_entity_poly.pdbx_strand_id
1 'polypeptide(L)'
;MTPDESRWYWNPENIVRVQEFFGSTWELPFRLVTYLGDSGLILIMVAATFWVLGRHVTYATLATVMIGAALGSAIKVLTDVPRPAHPDLILYESGTSPSFPSGHTFLAISFWGSLVFLGVIRTMVAVVIVLLVMISRLFLGVHYLADMFVGLALGLLAVTIGYGFVKLVLERLTQEQAAMLMGAGLFGSLIMLPVTGDFPLGWEILGGLLGAGVGTVIESRWIKFAPSPGSWSDQTIRVAIGAGGIVMFVLLGSLLRDLGGPAIIRAILFSGAGLWAMLATPYLLDRLGHNAANHSSQTSSTSTATQH
;
A
#
# COMPACT_ATOMS: atom_id res chain seq x y z
N MET A 1 15.70 -9.44 31.89
CA MET A 1 16.30 -8.09 31.79
C MET A 1 15.18 -7.10 32.02
N THR A 2 15.23 -6.36 33.13
CA THR A 2 14.40 -5.16 33.29
C THR A 2 14.76 -4.19 32.16
N PRO A 3 13.80 -3.54 31.48
CA PRO A 3 14.11 -2.49 30.53
C PRO A 3 14.98 -1.46 31.23
N ASP A 4 16.14 -1.20 30.66
CA ASP A 4 17.07 -0.16 31.12
C ASP A 4 16.34 1.19 31.06
N GLU A 5 15.97 1.72 32.23
CA GLU A 5 15.30 3.02 32.43
C GLU A 5 16.08 4.20 31.80
N SER A 6 17.32 3.98 31.33
CA SER A 6 18.14 5.00 30.65
C SER A 6 17.72 5.32 29.21
N ARG A 7 16.86 4.50 28.57
CA ARG A 7 16.46 4.72 27.17
C ARG A 7 15.13 5.46 27.06
N TRP A 8 15.18 6.79 27.28
CA TRP A 8 14.02 7.69 27.16
C TRP A 8 13.19 7.53 25.87
N TYR A 9 13.83 7.05 24.80
CA TYR A 9 13.24 6.87 23.47
C TYR A 9 12.38 5.59 23.32
N TRP A 10 12.58 4.57 24.16
CA TRP A 10 11.72 3.37 24.26
C TRP A 10 10.96 3.35 25.59
N ASN A 11 10.43 4.51 25.99
CA ASN A 11 9.64 4.67 27.21
C ASN A 11 8.15 4.37 26.93
N PRO A 12 7.54 3.35 27.59
CA PRO A 12 6.13 3.02 27.43
C PRO A 12 5.15 3.99 28.11
N GLU A 13 5.59 4.88 29.01
CA GLU A 13 4.73 5.87 29.66
C GLU A 13 4.00 6.77 28.64
N ASN A 14 4.66 7.09 27.52
CA ASN A 14 4.04 7.89 26.46
C ASN A 14 2.82 7.19 25.85
N ILE A 15 2.83 5.86 25.82
CA ILE A 15 1.71 5.06 25.34
C ILE A 15 0.56 5.12 26.35
N VAL A 16 0.86 4.92 27.63
CA VAL A 16 -0.13 4.99 28.72
C VAL A 16 -0.81 6.36 28.74
N ARG A 17 -0.04 7.46 28.67
CA ARG A 17 -0.58 8.83 28.62
C ARG A 17 -1.52 9.05 27.42
N VAL A 18 -1.19 8.48 26.26
CA VAL A 18 -2.07 8.55 25.07
C VAL A 18 -3.36 7.76 25.31
N GLN A 19 -3.28 6.57 25.91
CA GLN A 19 -4.44 5.75 26.23
C GLN A 19 -5.34 6.41 27.28
N GLU A 20 -4.76 7.02 28.31
CA GLU A 20 -5.49 7.77 29.35
C GLU A 20 -6.18 9.01 28.77
N PHE A 21 -5.51 9.74 27.87
CA PHE A 21 -6.06 10.96 27.26
C PHE A 21 -7.31 10.68 26.42
N PHE A 22 -7.26 9.63 25.58
CA PHE A 22 -8.38 9.28 24.70
C PHE A 22 -9.43 8.42 25.41
N GLY A 23 -9.00 7.43 26.20
CA GLY A 23 -9.87 6.41 26.79
C GLY A 23 -10.35 5.36 25.78
N SER A 24 -11.06 4.34 26.27
CA SER A 24 -11.45 3.15 25.49
C SER A 24 -12.46 3.43 24.37
N THR A 25 -13.23 4.51 24.43
CA THR A 25 -14.21 4.88 23.39
C THR A 25 -13.55 5.18 22.03
N TRP A 26 -12.25 5.51 22.02
CA TRP A 26 -11.49 5.77 20.81
C TRP A 26 -10.86 4.54 20.16
N GLU A 27 -11.06 3.35 20.74
CA GLU A 27 -10.52 2.11 20.19
C GLU A 27 -10.95 1.90 18.73
N LEU A 28 -12.25 1.94 18.45
CA LEU A 28 -12.76 1.71 17.09
C LEU A 28 -12.24 2.77 16.09
N PRO A 29 -12.32 4.08 16.37
CA PRO A 29 -11.69 5.10 15.52
C PRO A 29 -10.21 4.82 15.21
N PHE A 30 -9.40 4.47 16.21
CA PHE A 30 -7.98 4.20 15.98
C PHE A 30 -7.72 2.89 15.24
N ARG A 31 -8.54 1.85 15.46
CA ARG A 31 -8.52 0.63 14.64
C ARG A 31 -8.84 0.90 13.18
N LEU A 32 -9.76 1.82 12.89
CA LEU A 32 -10.10 2.18 11.51
C LEU A 32 -9.00 3.01 10.85
N VAL A 33 -8.52 4.03 11.56
CA VAL A 33 -7.46 4.93 11.08
C VAL A 33 -6.15 4.20 10.81
N THR A 34 -5.79 3.23 11.66
CA THR A 34 -4.52 2.52 11.48
C THR A 34 -4.43 1.79 10.13
N TYR A 35 -5.55 1.39 9.53
CA TYR A 35 -5.51 0.76 8.20
C TYR A 35 -4.92 1.66 7.11
N LEU A 36 -4.92 2.99 7.27
CA LEU A 36 -4.31 3.91 6.30
C LEU A 36 -2.76 3.81 6.25
N GLY A 37 -2.16 3.07 7.19
CA GLY A 37 -0.77 2.63 7.16
C GLY A 37 -0.58 1.12 6.99
N ASP A 38 -1.67 0.34 6.92
CA ASP A 38 -1.59 -1.11 6.77
C ASP A 38 -1.08 -1.50 5.37
N SER A 39 -0.22 -2.52 5.33
CA SER A 39 0.37 -3.03 4.09
C SER A 39 -0.68 -3.54 3.09
N GLY A 40 -1.71 -4.25 3.55
CA GLY A 40 -2.76 -4.79 2.70
C GLY A 40 -3.60 -3.68 2.07
N LEU A 41 -4.08 -2.73 2.89
CA LEU A 41 -4.85 -1.60 2.37
C LEU A 41 -3.99 -0.69 1.48
N ILE A 42 -2.72 -0.45 1.80
CA ILE A 42 -1.83 0.34 0.95
C ILE A 42 -1.65 -0.31 -0.43
N LEU A 43 -1.49 -1.63 -0.53
CA LEU A 43 -1.40 -2.30 -1.84
C LEU A 43 -2.70 -2.17 -2.64
N ILE A 44 -3.86 -2.26 -1.98
CA ILE A 44 -5.16 -2.01 -2.61
C ILE A 44 -5.26 -0.55 -3.10
N MET A 45 -4.82 0.41 -2.29
CA MET A 45 -4.84 1.83 -2.67
C MET A 45 -3.86 2.12 -3.82
N VAL A 46 -2.68 1.49 -3.85
CA VAL A 46 -1.75 1.55 -4.99
C VAL A 46 -2.42 1.02 -6.24
N ALA A 47 -3.09 -0.14 -6.19
CA ALA A 47 -3.86 -0.66 -7.32
C ALA A 47 -4.99 0.30 -7.74
N ALA A 48 -5.68 0.93 -6.79
CA ALA A 48 -6.72 1.92 -7.07
C ALA A 48 -6.19 3.15 -7.80
N THR A 49 -4.94 3.57 -7.55
CA THR A 49 -4.33 4.63 -8.35
C THR A 49 -4.26 4.26 -9.83
N PHE A 50 -4.15 2.98 -10.19
CA PHE A 50 -4.11 2.56 -11.59
C PHE A 50 -5.46 2.73 -12.26
N TRP A 51 -6.51 2.31 -11.58
CA TRP A 51 -7.87 2.33 -12.10
C TRP A 51 -8.43 3.77 -12.20
N VAL A 52 -7.92 4.69 -11.39
CA VAL A 52 -8.43 6.08 -11.31
C VAL A 52 -7.48 7.10 -11.95
N LEU A 53 -6.19 7.01 -11.65
CA LEU A 53 -5.17 8.03 -11.99
C LEU A 53 -4.17 7.56 -13.06
N GLY A 54 -4.15 6.26 -13.34
CA GLY A 54 -3.35 5.67 -14.41
C GLY A 54 -1.92 5.32 -14.02
N ARG A 55 -1.25 4.67 -14.97
CA ARG A 55 0.03 3.96 -14.76
C ARG A 55 1.15 4.82 -14.19
N HIS A 56 1.26 6.09 -14.57
CA HIS A 56 2.34 6.96 -14.11
C HIS A 56 2.27 7.13 -12.58
N VAL A 57 1.08 7.45 -12.06
CA VAL A 57 0.86 7.59 -10.61
C VAL A 57 1.05 6.25 -9.90
N THR A 58 0.57 5.15 -10.49
CA THR A 58 0.74 3.81 -9.93
C THR A 58 2.19 3.39 -9.84
N TYR A 59 2.98 3.57 -10.90
CA TYR A 59 4.39 3.17 -10.88
C TYR A 59 5.20 4.02 -9.91
N ALA A 60 4.93 5.32 -9.84
CA ALA A 60 5.56 6.21 -8.87
C ALA A 60 5.23 5.84 -7.41
N THR A 61 3.94 5.63 -7.11
CA THR A 61 3.49 5.25 -5.75
C THR A 61 3.98 3.85 -5.37
N LEU A 62 3.88 2.87 -6.28
CA LEU A 62 4.37 1.51 -6.08
C LEU A 62 5.89 1.49 -5.82
N ALA A 63 6.69 2.17 -6.65
CA ALA A 63 8.13 2.24 -6.45
C ALA A 63 8.47 2.84 -5.08
N THR A 64 7.81 3.95 -4.71
CA THR A 64 8.04 4.63 -3.43
C THR A 64 7.68 3.73 -2.25
N VAL A 65 6.54 3.05 -2.30
CA VAL A 65 6.11 2.09 -1.26
C VAL A 65 7.08 0.91 -1.15
N MET A 66 7.53 0.35 -2.28
CA MET A 66 8.49 -0.75 -2.30
C MET A 66 9.86 -0.34 -1.73
N ILE A 67 10.33 0.89 -2.01
CA ILE A 67 11.54 1.44 -1.41
C ILE A 67 11.37 1.58 0.11
N GLY A 68 10.25 2.14 0.58
CA GLY A 68 9.96 2.27 2.01
C GLY A 68 9.89 0.92 2.72
N ALA A 69 9.21 -0.06 2.11
CA ALA A 69 9.15 -1.43 2.60
C ALA A 69 10.53 -2.08 2.66
N ALA A 70 11.37 -1.92 1.63
CA ALA A 70 12.72 -2.47 1.62
C ALA A 70 13.61 -1.86 2.72
N LEU A 71 13.60 -0.53 2.86
CA LEU A 71 14.36 0.18 3.90
C LEU A 71 13.90 -0.22 5.31
N GLY A 72 12.59 -0.23 5.55
CA GLY A 72 12.00 -0.58 6.84
C GLY A 72 12.22 -2.03 7.23
N SER A 73 12.04 -2.96 6.29
CA SER A 73 12.28 -4.39 6.51
C SER A 73 13.76 -4.69 6.72
N ALA A 74 14.66 -4.03 5.99
CA ALA A 74 16.11 -4.20 6.20
C ALA A 74 16.51 -3.83 7.63
N ILE A 75 16.04 -2.68 8.15
CA ILE A 75 16.31 -2.30 9.53
C ILE A 75 15.66 -3.27 10.51
N LYS A 76 14.40 -3.67 10.26
CA LYS A 76 13.70 -4.61 11.13
C LYS A 76 14.41 -5.95 11.26
N VAL A 77 14.95 -6.51 10.19
CA VAL A 77 15.74 -7.76 10.22
C VAL A 77 17.03 -7.60 11.03
N LEU A 78 17.61 -6.40 11.06
CA LEU A 78 18.82 -6.09 11.83
C LEU A 78 18.54 -5.75 13.30
N THR A 79 17.29 -5.52 13.68
CA THR A 79 16.92 -5.04 15.02
C THR A 79 15.83 -5.90 15.67
N ASP A 80 16.14 -6.52 16.80
CA ASP A 80 15.18 -7.32 17.56
C ASP A 80 14.62 -6.55 18.77
N VAL A 81 13.99 -5.40 18.49
CA VAL A 81 13.42 -4.56 19.55
C VAL A 81 12.08 -5.16 20.00
N PRO A 82 11.92 -5.54 21.29
CA PRO A 82 10.66 -6.08 21.79
C PRO A 82 9.55 -5.04 21.73
N ARG A 83 8.30 -5.50 21.61
CA ARG A 83 7.11 -4.61 21.66
C ARG A 83 6.97 -3.96 23.05
N PRO A 84 6.27 -2.82 23.15
CA PRO A 84 5.95 -2.20 24.44
C PRO A 84 5.26 -3.16 25.40
N ALA A 85 5.71 -3.14 26.66
CA ALA A 85 5.08 -3.83 27.77
C ALA A 85 5.13 -2.94 29.02
N HIS A 86 3.97 -2.74 29.65
CA HIS A 86 3.83 -1.97 30.88
C HIS A 86 2.55 -2.44 31.61
N PRO A 87 2.52 -2.47 32.96
CA PRO A 87 1.35 -2.94 33.72
C PRO A 87 0.06 -2.21 33.37
N ASP A 88 0.15 -0.90 33.15
CA ASP A 88 -1.00 -0.03 32.84
C ASP A 88 -1.28 0.13 31.34
N LEU A 89 -0.51 -0.55 30.47
CA LEU A 89 -0.70 -0.48 29.02
C LEU A 89 -1.71 -1.53 28.54
N ILE A 90 -2.70 -1.08 27.78
CA ILE A 90 -3.71 -1.95 27.16
C ILE A 90 -3.27 -2.33 25.75
N LEU A 91 -3.10 -3.63 25.48
CA LEU A 91 -2.77 -4.13 24.13
C LEU A 91 -4.06 -4.34 23.32
N TYR A 92 -4.41 -3.35 22.50
CA TYR A 92 -5.56 -3.45 21.59
C TYR A 92 -5.24 -4.28 20.34
N GLU A 93 -3.98 -4.38 19.95
CA GLU A 93 -3.54 -5.17 18.80
C GLU A 93 -2.30 -5.98 19.17
N SER A 94 -2.15 -7.19 18.63
CA SER A 94 -0.96 -8.00 18.82
C SER A 94 0.00 -7.82 17.64
N GLY A 95 1.27 -7.54 17.94
CA GLY A 95 2.34 -7.52 16.96
C GLY A 95 3.15 -8.82 17.02
N THR A 96 3.33 -9.49 15.88
CA THR A 96 4.12 -10.73 15.79
C THR A 96 5.57 -10.53 15.35
N SER A 97 5.94 -9.31 14.98
CA SER A 97 7.28 -8.93 14.51
C SER A 97 7.90 -7.87 15.43
N PRO A 98 9.23 -7.65 15.39
CA PRO A 98 9.90 -6.62 16.19
C PRO A 98 9.21 -5.26 16.11
N SER A 99 9.30 -4.46 17.18
CA SER A 99 8.65 -3.16 17.27
C SER A 99 9.29 -2.14 16.32
N PHE A 100 10.61 -2.18 16.18
CA PHE A 100 11.35 -1.14 15.45
C PHE A 100 11.66 -1.52 14.00
N PRO A 101 11.56 -0.60 13.03
CA PRO A 101 10.78 0.64 13.07
C PRO A 101 9.28 0.36 12.83
N SER A 102 8.45 1.40 12.94
CA SER A 102 7.01 1.28 12.67
C SER A 102 6.70 1.07 11.19
N GLY A 103 6.23 -0.14 10.86
CA GLY A 103 5.73 -0.54 9.55
C GLY A 103 4.68 0.42 8.99
N HIS A 104 3.67 0.67 9.80
CA HIS A 104 2.53 1.49 9.41
C HIS A 104 2.94 2.93 9.11
N THR A 105 3.90 3.46 9.86
CA THR A 105 4.35 4.85 9.69
C THR A 105 5.13 5.02 8.39
N PHE A 106 6.14 4.18 8.12
CA PHE A 106 6.93 4.35 6.90
C PHE A 106 6.10 4.05 5.64
N LEU A 107 5.17 3.09 5.69
CA LEU A 107 4.30 2.79 4.55
C LEU A 107 3.30 3.92 4.29
N ALA A 108 2.67 4.45 5.34
CA ALA A 108 1.77 5.60 5.22
C ALA A 108 2.48 6.78 4.56
N ILE A 109 3.67 7.14 5.02
CA ILE A 109 4.42 8.27 4.43
C ILE A 109 4.84 7.98 3.00
N SER A 110 5.30 6.76 2.72
CA SER A 110 5.69 6.37 1.36
C SER A 110 4.52 6.52 0.39
N PHE A 111 3.33 6.04 0.76
CA PHE A 111 2.14 6.14 -0.07
C PHE A 111 1.60 7.58 -0.15
N TRP A 112 1.20 8.16 0.97
CA TRP A 112 0.57 9.49 1.00
C TRP A 112 1.52 10.60 0.57
N GLY A 113 2.80 10.51 0.95
CA GLY A 113 3.84 11.44 0.50
C GLY A 113 4.11 11.34 -1.00
N SER A 114 3.99 10.15 -1.60
CA SER A 114 4.11 10.03 -3.05
C SER A 114 3.00 10.75 -3.81
N LEU A 115 1.77 10.68 -3.32
CA LEU A 115 0.64 11.43 -3.88
C LEU A 115 0.82 12.95 -3.76
N VAL A 116 1.53 13.42 -2.73
CA VAL A 116 1.86 14.84 -2.58
C VAL A 116 2.84 15.31 -3.66
N PHE A 117 3.97 14.62 -3.87
CA PHE A 117 4.93 15.06 -4.89
C PHE A 117 4.41 14.90 -6.32
N LEU A 118 3.45 13.99 -6.53
CA LEU A 118 2.74 13.84 -7.80
C LEU A 118 1.63 14.88 -8.01
N GLY A 119 1.37 15.75 -7.02
CA GLY A 119 0.36 16.80 -7.10
C GLY A 119 -1.09 16.29 -7.01
N VAL A 120 -1.30 15.04 -6.56
CA VAL A 120 -2.63 14.41 -6.45
C VAL A 120 -3.37 14.91 -5.20
N ILE A 121 -2.65 15.09 -4.09
CA ILE A 121 -3.22 15.60 -2.82
C ILE A 121 -2.35 16.73 -2.26
N ARG A 122 -2.95 17.57 -1.41
CA ARG A 122 -2.23 18.63 -0.71
C ARG A 122 -1.40 18.04 0.44
N THR A 123 -0.23 18.63 0.70
CA THR A 123 0.67 18.21 1.80
C THR A 123 -0.04 18.11 3.14
N MET A 124 -0.94 19.06 3.45
CA MET A 124 -1.69 19.05 4.72
C MET A 124 -2.54 17.78 4.90
N VAL A 125 -3.14 17.26 3.82
CA VAL A 125 -3.95 16.03 3.88
C VAL A 125 -3.07 14.84 4.26
N ALA A 126 -1.91 14.70 3.60
CA ALA A 126 -0.96 13.64 3.92
C ALA A 126 -0.41 13.75 5.35
N VAL A 127 -0.08 14.97 5.80
CA VAL A 127 0.39 15.22 7.17
C VAL A 127 -0.65 14.79 8.20
N VAL A 128 -1.92 15.19 8.02
CA VAL A 128 -3.00 14.79 8.94
C VAL A 128 -3.16 13.27 8.98
N ILE A 129 -3.20 12.61 7.82
CA ILE A 129 -3.35 11.14 7.76
C ILE A 129 -2.18 10.45 8.45
N VAL A 130 -0.94 10.85 8.16
CA VAL A 130 0.27 10.25 8.76
C VAL A 130 0.28 10.44 10.27
N LEU A 131 -0.04 11.63 10.77
CA LEU A 131 -0.12 11.89 12.21
C LEU A 131 -1.19 11.03 12.88
N LEU A 132 -2.37 10.90 12.26
CA LEU A 132 -3.44 10.05 12.76
C LEU A 132 -3.01 8.57 12.82
N VAL A 133 -2.29 8.06 11.81
CA VAL A 133 -1.71 6.71 11.82
C VAL A 133 -0.66 6.56 12.93
N MET A 134 0.25 7.53 13.10
CA MET A 134 1.26 7.46 14.16
C MET A 134 0.62 7.42 15.56
N ILE A 135 -0.37 8.28 15.81
CA ILE A 135 -1.12 8.31 17.07
C ILE A 135 -1.88 7.01 17.28
N SER A 136 -2.51 6.45 16.23
CA SER A 136 -3.21 5.17 16.35
C SER A 136 -2.27 4.04 16.75
N ARG A 137 -1.03 4.00 16.25
CA ARG A 137 -0.05 2.97 16.64
C ARG A 137 0.39 3.08 18.10
N LEU A 138 0.51 4.30 18.63
CA LEU A 138 0.75 4.52 20.06
C LEU A 138 -0.46 4.07 20.87
N PHE A 139 -1.66 4.54 20.53
CA PHE A 139 -2.89 4.19 21.24
C PHE A 139 -3.13 2.67 21.27
N LEU A 140 -2.87 1.97 20.17
CA LEU A 140 -3.06 0.51 20.08
C LEU A 140 -2.02 -0.30 20.89
N GLY A 141 -1.01 0.37 21.46
CA GLY A 141 -0.05 -0.21 22.39
C GLY A 141 1.08 -1.00 21.72
N VAL A 142 1.23 -0.92 20.40
CA VAL A 142 2.11 -1.83 19.64
C VAL A 142 3.48 -1.26 19.32
N HIS A 143 3.73 0.02 19.55
CA HIS A 143 4.99 0.66 19.22
C HIS A 143 5.35 1.78 20.18
N TYR A 144 6.64 2.02 20.32
CA TYR A 144 7.15 3.19 21.03
C TYR A 144 7.17 4.43 20.15
N LEU A 145 7.31 5.60 20.78
CA LEU A 145 7.40 6.88 20.08
C LEU A 145 8.62 6.96 19.13
N ALA A 146 9.78 6.42 19.54
CA ALA A 146 10.96 6.39 18.67
C ALA A 146 10.76 5.55 17.40
N ASP A 147 9.99 4.46 17.47
CA ASP A 147 9.66 3.63 16.32
C ASP A 147 8.90 4.45 15.26
N MET A 148 8.08 5.42 15.70
CA MET A 148 7.34 6.33 14.82
C MET A 148 8.28 7.33 14.16
N PHE A 149 9.19 7.96 14.91
CA PHE A 149 10.12 8.94 14.34
C PHE A 149 11.09 8.32 13.35
N VAL A 150 11.57 7.10 13.60
CA VAL A 150 12.40 6.40 12.62
C VAL A 150 11.57 5.93 11.43
N GLY A 151 10.35 5.43 11.65
CA GLY A 151 9.41 5.18 10.55
C GLY A 151 9.16 6.43 9.70
N LEU A 152 9.07 7.60 10.34
CA LEU A 152 8.90 8.88 9.67
C LEU A 152 10.10 9.22 8.78
N ALA A 153 11.31 9.13 9.33
CA ALA A 153 12.54 9.38 8.60
C ALA A 153 12.70 8.43 7.39
N LEU A 154 12.42 7.13 7.56
CA LEU A 154 12.50 6.14 6.49
C LEU A 154 11.46 6.38 5.40
N GLY A 155 10.23 6.74 5.77
CA GLY A 155 9.19 7.10 4.83
C GLY A 155 9.57 8.33 4.00
N LEU A 156 10.10 9.38 4.65
CA LEU A 156 10.56 10.59 3.95
C LEU A 156 11.76 10.32 3.03
N LEU A 157 12.68 9.44 3.46
CA LEU A 157 13.77 8.97 2.62
C LEU A 157 13.24 8.22 1.40
N ALA A 158 12.27 7.32 1.58
CA ALA A 158 11.63 6.60 0.49
C ALA A 158 10.93 7.55 -0.50
N VAL A 159 10.22 8.57 -0.01
CA VAL A 159 9.59 9.62 -0.82
C VAL A 159 10.64 10.39 -1.63
N THR A 160 11.77 10.73 -1.02
CA THR A 160 12.87 11.45 -1.69
C THR A 160 13.48 10.61 -2.81
N ILE A 161 13.78 9.33 -2.54
CA ILE A 161 14.30 8.40 -3.55
C ILE A 161 13.25 8.15 -4.63
N GLY A 162 11.98 7.99 -4.27
CA GLY A 162 10.86 7.80 -5.20
C GLY A 162 10.68 8.99 -6.14
N TYR A 163 10.74 10.21 -5.63
CA TYR A 163 10.73 11.43 -6.46
C TYR A 163 11.92 11.44 -7.44
N GLY A 164 13.13 11.14 -6.96
CA GLY A 164 14.32 11.01 -7.80
C GLY A 164 14.15 9.94 -8.89
N PHE A 165 13.63 8.76 -8.52
CA PHE A 165 13.33 7.67 -9.45
C PHE A 165 12.36 8.11 -10.55
N VAL A 166 11.30 8.84 -10.19
CA VAL A 166 10.34 9.36 -11.18
C VAL A 166 11.03 10.29 -12.17
N LYS A 167 11.75 11.31 -11.68
CA LYS A 167 12.39 12.34 -12.52
C LYS A 167 13.58 11.84 -13.34
N LEU A 168 14.35 10.91 -12.79
CA LEU A 168 15.59 10.45 -13.42
C LEU A 168 15.39 9.20 -14.28
N VAL A 169 14.40 8.37 -13.95
CA VAL A 169 14.17 7.09 -14.61
C VAL A 169 12.80 7.04 -15.27
N LEU A 170 11.72 7.11 -14.49
CA LEU A 170 10.38 6.78 -14.99
C LEU A 170 9.92 7.70 -16.13
N GLU A 171 10.15 9.01 -16.02
CA GLU A 171 9.78 9.99 -17.05
C GLU A 171 10.62 9.87 -18.35
N ARG A 172 11.72 9.10 -18.33
CA ARG A 172 12.58 8.89 -19.50
C ARG A 172 12.29 7.57 -20.24
N LEU A 173 11.52 6.67 -19.63
CA LEU A 173 11.20 5.38 -20.20
C LEU A 173 9.94 5.46 -21.04
N THR A 174 9.87 4.66 -22.10
CA THR A 174 8.59 4.39 -22.74
C THR A 174 7.68 3.63 -21.76
N GLN A 175 6.37 3.68 -22.01
CA GLN A 175 5.40 2.95 -21.21
C GLN A 175 5.73 1.46 -21.06
N GLU A 176 6.16 0.81 -22.14
CA GLU A 176 6.51 -0.61 -22.15
C GLU A 176 7.81 -0.87 -21.37
N GLN A 177 8.81 0.01 -21.49
CA GLN A 177 10.05 -0.07 -20.71
C GLN A 177 9.79 0.14 -19.21
N ALA A 178 8.95 1.11 -18.85
CA ALA A 178 8.54 1.34 -17.48
C ALA A 178 7.81 0.11 -16.90
N ALA A 179 6.88 -0.47 -17.65
CA ALA A 179 6.17 -1.69 -17.23
C ALA A 179 7.12 -2.88 -17.04
N MET A 180 8.11 -3.06 -17.93
CA MET A 180 9.14 -4.10 -17.77
C MET A 180 10.00 -3.86 -16.52
N LEU A 181 10.41 -2.62 -16.26
CA LEU A 181 11.18 -2.27 -15.07
C LEU A 181 10.37 -2.53 -13.79
N MET A 182 9.11 -2.10 -13.75
CA MET A 182 8.23 -2.33 -12.60
C MET A 182 7.92 -3.81 -12.41
N GLY A 183 7.68 -4.54 -13.49
CA GLY A 183 7.53 -5.99 -13.47
C GLY A 183 8.77 -6.68 -12.89
N ALA A 184 9.96 -6.33 -13.38
CA ALA A 184 11.22 -6.84 -12.86
C ALA A 184 11.43 -6.51 -11.38
N GLY A 185 11.11 -5.28 -10.95
CA GLY A 185 11.18 -4.89 -9.53
C GLY A 185 10.24 -5.69 -8.64
N LEU A 186 9.00 -5.93 -9.10
CA LEU A 186 8.04 -6.79 -8.41
C LEU A 186 8.50 -8.25 -8.34
N PHE A 187 9.12 -8.79 -9.39
CA PHE A 187 9.78 -10.10 -9.35
C PHE A 187 11.01 -10.11 -8.43
N GLY A 188 11.75 -9.01 -8.35
CA GLY A 188 12.88 -8.84 -7.43
C GLY A 188 12.49 -9.01 -5.96
N SER A 189 11.21 -8.88 -5.61
CA SER A 189 10.70 -9.17 -4.26
C SER A 189 10.92 -10.62 -3.81
N LEU A 190 11.22 -11.55 -4.73
CA LEU A 190 11.64 -12.92 -4.40
C LEU A 190 12.86 -12.98 -3.48
N ILE A 191 13.68 -11.92 -3.41
CA ILE A 191 14.77 -11.84 -2.43
C ILE A 191 14.28 -11.92 -0.98
N MET A 192 13.00 -11.61 -0.72
CA MET A 192 12.37 -11.71 0.59
C MET A 192 11.88 -13.12 0.93
N LEU A 193 11.98 -14.09 0.01
CA LEU A 193 11.60 -15.49 0.25
C LEU A 193 12.17 -16.07 1.57
N PRO A 194 13.46 -15.85 1.93
CA PRO A 194 14.03 -16.44 3.15
C PRO A 194 13.38 -15.99 4.45
N VAL A 195 12.76 -14.79 4.46
CA VAL A 195 12.16 -14.17 5.65
C VAL A 195 10.64 -14.06 5.55
N THR A 196 10.03 -14.48 4.44
CA THR A 196 8.60 -14.28 4.20
C THR A 196 7.72 -15.04 5.21
N GLY A 197 8.22 -16.15 5.75
CA GLY A 197 7.55 -16.93 6.80
C GLY A 197 7.45 -16.21 8.15
N ASP A 198 8.30 -15.21 8.40
CA ASP A 198 8.35 -14.48 9.67
C ASP A 198 7.26 -13.40 9.77
N PHE A 199 6.51 -13.17 8.69
CA PHE A 199 5.47 -12.16 8.60
C PHE A 199 4.07 -12.78 8.43
N PRO A 200 3.03 -12.31 9.17
CA PRO A 200 1.66 -12.87 9.15
C PRO A 200 0.91 -12.89 7.80
N LEU A 201 1.48 -12.30 6.75
CA LEU A 201 0.96 -12.24 5.39
C LEU A 201 2.08 -12.31 4.32
N GLY A 202 3.30 -12.72 4.69
CA GLY A 202 4.46 -12.59 3.81
C GLY A 202 4.28 -13.36 2.48
N TRP A 203 3.79 -14.59 2.56
CA TRP A 203 3.55 -15.44 1.39
C TRP A 203 2.46 -14.87 0.47
N GLU A 204 1.37 -14.37 1.05
CA GLU A 204 0.26 -13.74 0.34
C GLU A 204 0.70 -12.45 -0.35
N ILE A 205 1.43 -11.57 0.34
CA ILE A 205 1.97 -10.33 -0.23
C ILE A 205 2.94 -10.66 -1.36
N LEU A 206 3.86 -11.61 -1.15
CA LEU A 206 4.81 -12.03 -2.18
C LEU A 206 4.09 -12.52 -3.44
N GLY A 207 3.10 -13.42 -3.29
CA GLY A 207 2.27 -13.87 -4.39
C GLY A 207 1.60 -12.72 -5.15
N GLY A 208 0.95 -11.81 -4.41
CA GLY A 208 0.31 -10.61 -4.97
C GLY A 208 1.27 -9.75 -5.79
N LEU A 209 2.49 -9.52 -5.29
CA LEU A 209 3.51 -8.75 -6.01
C LEU A 209 3.94 -9.45 -7.31
N LEU A 210 4.17 -10.77 -7.29
CA LEU A 210 4.54 -11.54 -8.49
C LEU A 210 3.42 -11.51 -9.55
N GLY A 211 2.18 -11.73 -9.12
CA GLY A 211 1.00 -11.64 -9.99
C GLY A 211 0.84 -10.25 -10.61
N ALA A 212 1.04 -9.20 -9.83
CA ALA A 212 1.02 -7.83 -10.31
C ALA A 212 2.17 -7.54 -11.30
N GLY A 213 3.34 -8.14 -11.07
CA GLY A 213 4.51 -8.01 -11.94
C GLY A 213 4.28 -8.62 -13.33
N VAL A 214 3.69 -9.81 -13.38
CA VAL A 214 3.23 -10.39 -14.65
C VAL A 214 2.13 -9.53 -15.26
N GLY A 215 1.11 -9.19 -14.47
CA GLY A 215 -0.06 -8.46 -14.93
C GLY A 215 0.28 -7.13 -15.58
N THR A 216 1.20 -6.35 -15.00
CA THR A 216 1.57 -5.04 -15.54
C THR A 216 2.31 -5.12 -16.87
N VAL A 217 3.16 -6.15 -17.06
CA VAL A 217 3.88 -6.35 -18.33
C VAL A 217 2.89 -6.74 -19.42
N ILE A 218 1.98 -7.68 -19.14
CA ILE A 218 0.95 -8.12 -20.08
C ILE A 218 0.01 -6.95 -20.42
N GLU A 219 -0.50 -6.23 -19.42
CA GLU A 219 -1.40 -5.10 -19.61
C GLU A 219 -0.77 -4.03 -20.50
N SER A 220 0.50 -3.68 -20.27
CA SER A 220 1.18 -2.62 -21.02
C SER A 220 1.37 -2.93 -22.51
N ARG A 221 1.37 -4.21 -22.89
CA ARG A 221 1.59 -4.65 -24.28
C ARG A 221 0.29 -4.82 -25.05
N TRP A 222 -0.74 -5.39 -24.41
CA TRP A 222 -1.94 -5.82 -25.13
C TRP A 222 -3.21 -5.05 -24.80
N ILE A 223 -3.34 -4.49 -23.59
CA ILE A 223 -4.55 -3.79 -23.17
C ILE A 223 -4.36 -2.28 -23.28
N LYS A 224 -3.25 -1.76 -22.73
CA LYS A 224 -2.91 -0.32 -22.74
C LYS A 224 -4.05 0.54 -22.18
N PHE A 225 -4.64 0.09 -21.07
CA PHE A 225 -5.74 0.77 -20.39
C PHE A 225 -5.33 2.18 -19.95
N ALA A 226 -6.14 3.17 -20.27
CA ALA A 226 -5.97 4.54 -19.80
C ALA A 226 -7.28 5.01 -19.14
N PRO A 227 -7.30 5.23 -17.81
CA PRO A 227 -8.52 5.67 -17.16
C PRO A 227 -9.00 6.98 -17.77
N SER A 228 -10.26 7.04 -18.22
CA SER A 228 -10.82 8.31 -18.69
C SER A 228 -10.95 9.30 -17.50
N PRO A 229 -10.81 10.62 -17.73
CA PRO A 229 -11.21 11.64 -16.76
C PRO A 229 -12.73 11.57 -16.58
N GLY A 230 -13.17 10.67 -15.70
CA GLY A 230 -14.58 10.33 -15.52
C GLY A 230 -15.26 11.08 -14.37
N SER A 231 -16.59 11.06 -14.37
CA SER A 231 -17.41 11.48 -13.21
C SER A 231 -17.12 10.61 -11.98
N TRP A 232 -17.49 11.09 -10.80
CA TRP A 232 -17.34 10.34 -9.55
C TRP A 232 -17.99 8.95 -9.60
N SER A 233 -19.08 8.78 -10.36
CA SER A 233 -19.74 7.48 -10.53
C SER A 233 -18.86 6.48 -11.28
N ASP A 234 -18.15 6.92 -12.31
CA ASP A 234 -17.25 6.10 -13.10
C ASP A 234 -16.05 5.64 -12.26
N GLN A 235 -15.41 6.58 -11.54
CA GLN A 235 -14.31 6.26 -10.63
C GLN A 235 -14.75 5.26 -9.54
N THR A 236 -15.97 5.43 -9.01
CA THR A 236 -16.54 4.50 -8.01
C THR A 236 -16.72 3.10 -8.57
N ILE A 237 -17.25 2.96 -9.79
CA ILE A 237 -17.42 1.65 -10.46
C ILE A 237 -16.07 0.97 -10.65
N ARG A 238 -15.05 1.70 -11.11
CA ARG A 238 -13.71 1.15 -11.32
C ARG A 238 -13.09 0.62 -10.03
N VAL A 239 -13.17 1.41 -8.96
CA VAL A 239 -12.69 1.00 -7.64
C VAL A 239 -13.50 -0.17 -7.10
N ALA A 240 -14.82 -0.19 -7.26
CA ALA A 240 -15.67 -1.28 -6.80
C ALA A 240 -15.36 -2.61 -7.50
N ILE A 241 -15.18 -2.61 -8.83
CA ILE A 241 -14.81 -3.81 -9.60
C ILE A 241 -13.42 -4.29 -9.19
N GLY A 242 -12.43 -3.39 -9.17
CA GLY A 242 -11.06 -3.73 -8.83
C GLY A 242 -10.92 -4.25 -7.40
N ALA A 243 -11.39 -3.48 -6.42
CA ALA A 243 -11.32 -3.85 -5.01
C ALA A 243 -12.19 -5.08 -4.70
N GLY A 244 -13.36 -5.22 -5.32
CA GLY A 244 -14.25 -6.37 -5.14
C GLY A 244 -13.56 -7.69 -5.47
N GLY A 245 -12.83 -7.76 -6.58
CA GLY A 245 -12.08 -8.98 -6.91
C GLY A 245 -10.88 -9.22 -5.99
N ILE A 246 -10.16 -8.18 -5.55
CA ILE A 246 -9.09 -8.35 -4.55
C ILE A 246 -9.67 -8.89 -3.23
N VAL A 247 -10.79 -8.33 -2.77
CA VAL A 247 -11.49 -8.79 -1.55
C VAL A 247 -11.91 -10.25 -1.68
N MET A 248 -12.41 -10.67 -2.85
CA MET A 248 -12.71 -12.10 -3.11
C MET A 248 -11.48 -12.99 -2.89
N PHE A 249 -10.30 -12.61 -3.43
CA PHE A 249 -9.07 -13.38 -3.21
C PHE A 249 -8.62 -13.36 -1.74
N VAL A 250 -8.78 -12.24 -1.03
CA VAL A 250 -8.48 -12.14 0.41
C VAL A 250 -9.37 -13.07 1.22
N LEU A 251 -10.69 -13.09 0.95
CA LEU A 251 -11.66 -13.95 1.63
C LEU A 251 -11.38 -15.44 1.35
N LEU A 252 -11.03 -15.78 0.11
CA LEU A 252 -10.66 -17.16 -0.22
C LEU A 252 -9.33 -17.55 0.45
N GLY A 253 -8.39 -16.62 0.54
CA GLY A 253 -7.11 -16.83 1.21
C GLY A 253 -7.24 -17.00 2.72
N SER A 254 -8.12 -16.21 3.37
CA SER A 254 -8.42 -16.38 4.79
C SER A 254 -9.09 -17.72 5.05
N LEU A 255 -10.06 -18.12 4.22
CA LEU A 255 -10.68 -19.43 4.31
C LEU A 255 -9.64 -20.56 4.18
N LEU A 256 -8.74 -20.48 3.18
CA LEU A 256 -7.67 -21.47 3.03
C LEU A 256 -6.74 -21.52 4.24
N ARG A 257 -6.43 -20.38 4.85
CA ARG A 257 -5.60 -20.32 6.06
C ARG A 257 -6.30 -21.01 7.23
N ASP A 258 -7.57 -20.74 7.45
CA ASP A 258 -8.36 -21.31 8.54
C ASP A 258 -8.52 -22.84 8.39
N LEU A 259 -8.52 -23.33 7.15
CA LEU A 259 -8.51 -24.76 6.82
C LEU A 259 -7.11 -25.39 6.89
N GLY A 260 -6.07 -24.67 7.33
CA GLY A 260 -4.70 -25.18 7.42
C GLY A 260 -3.99 -25.32 6.07
N GLY A 261 -4.44 -24.61 5.05
CA GLY A 261 -3.89 -24.66 3.69
C GLY A 261 -2.41 -24.23 3.63
N PRO A 262 -1.55 -24.91 2.85
CA PRO A 262 -0.14 -24.58 2.71
C PRO A 262 0.12 -23.12 2.28
N ALA A 263 1.16 -22.50 2.84
CA ALA A 263 1.49 -21.10 2.56
C ALA A 263 1.77 -20.84 1.07
N ILE A 264 2.40 -21.79 0.38
CA ILE A 264 2.65 -21.71 -1.07
C ILE A 264 1.34 -21.68 -1.90
N ILE A 265 0.31 -22.40 -1.47
CA ILE A 265 -1.00 -22.38 -2.16
C ILE A 265 -1.65 -21.01 -1.98
N ARG A 266 -1.56 -20.42 -0.78
CA ARG A 266 -2.05 -19.06 -0.54
C ARG A 266 -1.26 -18.02 -1.34
N ALA A 267 0.05 -18.17 -1.48
CA ALA A 267 0.85 -17.33 -2.37
C ALA A 267 0.37 -17.43 -3.84
N ILE A 268 0.16 -18.64 -4.36
CA ILE A 268 -0.37 -18.85 -5.72
C ILE A 268 -1.75 -18.19 -5.89
N LEU A 269 -2.63 -18.34 -4.91
CA LEU A 269 -3.94 -17.69 -4.93
C LEU A 269 -3.81 -16.17 -4.98
N PHE A 270 -2.93 -15.58 -4.17
CA PHE A 270 -2.72 -14.13 -4.15
C PHE A 270 -2.02 -13.61 -5.40
N SER A 271 -1.23 -14.42 -6.12
CA SER A 271 -0.82 -14.07 -7.49
C SER A 271 -2.03 -13.80 -8.40
N GLY A 272 -3.14 -14.51 -8.18
CA GLY A 272 -4.42 -14.20 -8.81
C GLY A 272 -4.95 -12.80 -8.46
N ALA A 273 -4.81 -12.36 -7.21
CA ALA A 273 -5.18 -11.00 -6.79
C ALA A 273 -4.31 -9.92 -7.48
N GLY A 274 -3.00 -10.17 -7.61
CA GLY A 274 -2.09 -9.28 -8.33
C GLY A 274 -2.43 -9.17 -9.83
N LEU A 275 -2.71 -10.31 -10.47
CA LEU A 275 -3.19 -10.37 -11.85
C LEU A 275 -4.56 -9.68 -11.99
N TRP A 276 -5.45 -9.85 -11.02
CA TRP A 276 -6.73 -9.18 -11.02
C TRP A 276 -6.56 -7.66 -11.01
N ALA A 277 -5.71 -7.16 -10.13
CA ALA A 277 -5.47 -5.74 -9.95
C ALA A 277 -4.85 -5.08 -11.20
N MET A 278 -3.82 -5.71 -11.78
CA MET A 278 -3.01 -5.10 -12.83
C MET A 278 -3.36 -5.54 -14.25
N LEU A 279 -4.19 -6.58 -14.42
CA LEU A 279 -4.54 -7.12 -15.74
C LEU A 279 -6.05 -7.30 -15.93
N ALA A 280 -6.71 -8.10 -15.08
CA ALA A 280 -8.13 -8.43 -15.30
C ALA A 280 -9.05 -7.21 -15.14
N THR A 281 -8.80 -6.38 -14.12
CA THR A 281 -9.59 -5.15 -13.90
C THR A 281 -9.43 -4.18 -15.08
N PRO A 282 -8.22 -3.78 -15.51
CA PRO A 282 -8.04 -2.98 -16.72
C PRO A 282 -8.72 -3.56 -17.97
N TYR A 283 -8.63 -4.89 -18.17
CA TYR A 283 -9.29 -5.57 -19.29
C TYR A 283 -10.81 -5.40 -19.26
N LEU A 284 -11.42 -5.66 -18.09
CA LEU A 284 -12.87 -5.55 -17.91
C LEU A 284 -13.34 -4.10 -18.09
N LEU A 285 -12.62 -3.14 -17.51
CA LEU A 285 -12.96 -1.72 -17.62
C LEU A 285 -12.85 -1.20 -19.06
N ASP A 286 -11.83 -1.64 -19.81
CA ASP A 286 -11.70 -1.32 -21.22
C ASP A 286 -12.90 -1.84 -22.04
N ARG A 287 -13.29 -3.10 -21.82
CA ARG A 287 -14.45 -3.74 -22.47
C ARG A 287 -15.79 -3.09 -22.12
N LEU A 288 -15.92 -2.57 -20.91
CA LEU A 288 -17.11 -1.88 -20.43
C LEU A 288 -17.17 -0.40 -20.86
N GLY A 289 -16.19 0.09 -21.62
CA GLY A 289 -16.19 1.46 -22.13
C GLY A 289 -15.62 2.50 -21.16
N HIS A 290 -15.00 2.09 -20.06
CA HIS A 290 -14.43 2.98 -19.03
C HIS A 290 -12.96 3.38 -19.34
N ASN A 291 -12.56 3.38 -20.61
CA ASN A 291 -11.24 3.80 -21.11
C ASN A 291 -11.38 5.12 -21.88
N ALA A 292 -10.37 6.01 -21.77
CA ALA A 292 -10.36 7.33 -22.42
C ALA A 292 -10.63 7.28 -23.93
N ALA A 293 -10.11 6.27 -24.63
CA ALA A 293 -10.27 6.11 -26.08
C ALA A 293 -11.74 5.89 -26.53
N ASN A 294 -12.59 5.33 -25.66
CA ASN A 294 -13.99 5.03 -25.98
C ASN A 294 -14.92 6.25 -25.78
N HIS A 295 -14.53 7.26 -25.01
CA HIS A 295 -15.31 8.51 -24.86
C HIS A 295 -15.05 9.51 -26.00
N SER A 296 -13.88 9.48 -26.63
CA SER A 296 -13.59 10.31 -27.81
C SER A 296 -14.42 9.94 -29.05
N SER A 297 -14.84 8.67 -29.18
CA SER A 297 -15.68 8.21 -30.30
C SER A 297 -17.17 8.52 -30.12
N GLN A 298 -17.65 8.71 -28.89
CA GLN A 298 -19.05 9.07 -28.60
C GLN A 298 -19.32 10.58 -28.70
N THR A 299 -18.32 11.43 -28.47
CA THR A 299 -18.45 12.89 -28.59
C THR A 299 -18.38 13.38 -30.05
N SER A 300 -17.75 12.60 -30.94
CA SER A 300 -17.71 12.92 -32.38
C SER A 300 -18.99 12.61 -33.15
N SER A 301 -19.91 11.78 -32.62
CA SER A 301 -21.14 11.38 -33.32
C SER A 301 -22.35 12.29 -33.05
N THR A 302 -22.20 13.35 -32.28
CA THR A 302 -23.30 14.28 -31.92
C THR A 302 -23.22 15.67 -32.55
N SER A 303 -22.27 15.96 -33.46
CA SER A 303 -22.14 17.30 -34.08
C SER A 303 -22.49 17.44 -35.57
N THR A 304 -22.96 16.38 -36.24
CA THR A 304 -23.27 16.41 -37.70
C THR A 304 -24.75 16.27 -38.05
N ALA A 305 -25.65 16.84 -37.24
CA ALA A 305 -27.07 16.94 -37.58
C ALA A 305 -27.63 18.32 -37.19
N THR A 306 -27.19 19.38 -37.88
CA THR A 306 -27.96 20.62 -38.10
C THR A 306 -27.12 21.61 -38.91
N GLN A 307 -27.12 21.48 -40.23
CA GLN A 307 -27.13 22.65 -41.12
C GLN A 307 -28.01 22.32 -42.33
N HIS A 308 -29.09 23.09 -42.42
CA HIS A 308 -30.05 23.18 -43.52
C HIS A 308 -29.42 23.85 -44.74
#